data_AF-A0A2N8NLX8-F1
#
_entry.id   AF-A0A2N8NLX8-F1
#
_cell.length_a   1.000
_cell.length_b   1.000
_cell.length_c   1.000
_cell.angle_alpha   90.00
_cell.angle_beta   90.00
_cell.angle_gamma   90.00
#
_symmetry.space_group_name_H-M   'P 1'
#
loop_
_entity.id
_entity.type
_entity.pdbx_description
1 polymer ?
#
loop_
_entity_poly.entity_id
_entity_poly.type
_entity_poly.pdbx_seq_one_letter_code
_entity_poly.pdbx_strand_id
1 'polypeptide(L)'
;MSVAQQVISIARDELGYQEGFSGGHWDNTEKYAAQVPGLDWVSDDREPWCHVFVSWAFRQAGAAALAPVTASCLEGVSWFEDQSRFSEYPAVGAVVYFGSEGGTHVGIVTGYDADTIQTISGNTNTTGSPEGDGVYEKTYQRHSSYVYGYGYPDYPEGIVVADPAWKGFDGVTFFGQEAGEEDLPRGGSKPDQPTAGTVVIDGLAYGPGARGDHIMRLGKMLVTAGCSAYTEGPGPVWTSADTKSMRKYQIKIGDRGADADGIPGSQQLARLKREFGKAA
;
A
#
# COMPACT_ATOMS: atom_id res chain seq x y z
N MET A 1 -8.37 8.26 8.72
CA MET A 1 -7.37 8.00 7.66
C MET A 1 -6.27 7.17 8.29
N SER A 2 -5.73 6.18 7.59
CA SER A 2 -4.57 5.42 8.07
C SER A 2 -3.31 6.31 8.16
N VAL A 3 -2.27 5.88 8.86
CA VAL A 3 -0.97 6.57 8.85
C VAL A 3 -0.34 6.53 7.46
N ALA A 4 -0.35 5.37 6.79
CA ALA A 4 0.12 5.24 5.41
C ALA A 4 -0.61 6.19 4.43
N GLN A 5 -1.94 6.29 4.54
CA GLN A 5 -2.74 7.23 3.76
C GLN A 5 -2.39 8.70 4.06
N GLN A 6 -2.05 9.03 5.31
CA GLN A 6 -1.61 10.38 5.67
C GLN A 6 -0.26 10.72 5.03
N VAL A 7 0.71 9.81 5.09
CA VAL A 7 2.02 9.98 4.44
C VAL A 7 1.83 10.24 2.94
N ILE A 8 1.02 9.42 2.28
CA ILE A 8 0.76 9.56 0.84
C ILE A 8 0.02 10.87 0.54
N SER A 9 -0.99 11.24 1.32
CA SER A 9 -1.72 12.50 1.15
C SER A 9 -0.80 13.71 1.27
N ILE A 10 0.07 13.72 2.29
CA ILE A 10 1.05 14.80 2.50
C ILE A 10 2.01 14.90 1.31
N ALA A 11 2.53 13.77 0.83
CA ALA A 11 3.41 13.78 -0.34
C ALA A 11 2.67 14.26 -1.60
N ARG A 12 1.39 13.88 -1.76
CA ARG A 12 0.53 14.29 -2.87
C ARG A 12 0.24 15.79 -2.88
N ASP A 13 0.08 16.40 -1.71
CA ASP A 13 -0.17 17.84 -1.60
C ASP A 13 1.02 18.69 -2.09
N GLU A 14 2.19 18.08 -2.26
CA GLU A 14 3.40 18.73 -2.79
C GLU A 14 3.60 18.54 -4.31
N LEU A 15 2.72 17.81 -5.01
CA LEU A 15 2.84 17.63 -6.46
C LEU A 15 2.90 18.97 -7.19
N GLY A 16 3.93 19.13 -8.03
CA GLY A 16 4.19 20.36 -8.77
C GLY A 16 4.99 21.41 -8.01
N TYR A 17 5.40 21.16 -6.76
CA TYR A 17 6.46 21.93 -6.13
C TYR A 17 7.74 21.85 -6.96
N GLN A 18 8.40 22.99 -7.15
CA GLN A 18 9.70 23.10 -7.80
C GLN A 18 10.72 23.71 -6.86
N GLU A 19 11.96 23.21 -6.94
CA GLU A 19 13.10 23.72 -6.17
C GLU A 19 13.61 25.07 -6.73
N GLY A 20 14.65 25.62 -6.10
CA GLY A 20 15.33 26.82 -6.57
C GLY A 20 15.92 26.66 -7.97
N PHE A 21 15.83 27.72 -8.77
CA PHE A 21 16.47 27.78 -10.09
C PHE A 21 17.40 28.98 -10.15
N SER A 22 18.69 28.72 -10.36
CA SER A 22 19.73 29.74 -10.38
C SER A 22 20.83 29.40 -11.37
N GLY A 23 21.42 30.41 -12.02
CA GLY A 23 22.51 30.17 -12.96
C GLY A 23 22.16 29.24 -14.13
N GLY A 24 20.89 29.08 -14.48
CA GLY A 24 20.42 28.24 -15.59
C GLY A 24 20.26 26.75 -15.27
N HIS A 25 20.32 26.36 -14.00
CA HIS A 25 20.13 24.97 -13.53
C HIS A 25 19.28 24.97 -12.25
N TRP A 26 18.71 23.81 -11.93
CA TRP A 26 18.04 23.58 -10.65
C TRP A 26 19.11 23.36 -9.59
N ASP A 27 18.98 24.05 -8.46
CA ASP A 27 20.08 24.21 -7.51
C ASP A 27 19.85 23.47 -6.19
N ASN A 28 18.91 22.51 -6.15
CA ASN A 28 18.51 21.74 -4.98
C ASN A 28 18.07 22.59 -3.76
N THR A 29 17.85 23.90 -3.92
CA THR A 29 17.35 24.73 -2.82
C THR A 29 15.88 24.41 -2.60
N GLU A 30 15.55 23.83 -1.46
CA GLU A 30 14.24 23.24 -1.19
C GLU A 30 13.71 23.64 0.20
N LYS A 31 12.42 23.35 0.49
CA LYS A 31 11.75 23.82 1.72
C LYS A 31 11.63 22.77 2.83
N TYR A 32 12.01 21.53 2.57
CA TYR A 32 11.74 20.37 3.42
C TYR A 32 12.85 20.13 4.46
N ALA A 33 14.13 20.32 4.12
CA ALA A 33 15.27 20.06 5.01
C ALA A 33 15.17 20.83 6.34
N ALA A 34 14.81 22.12 6.28
CA ALA A 34 14.64 22.97 7.46
C ALA A 34 13.54 22.49 8.43
N GLN A 35 12.68 21.56 7.99
CA GLN A 35 11.61 20.97 8.78
C GLN A 35 11.95 19.56 9.28
N VAL A 36 13.13 19.03 8.93
CA VAL A 36 13.63 17.72 9.34
C VAL A 36 14.92 17.92 10.15
N PRO A 37 14.83 17.97 11.50
CA PRO A 37 15.97 18.27 12.35
C PRO A 37 17.18 17.39 12.05
N GLY A 38 18.33 18.04 11.82
CA GLY A 38 19.58 17.36 11.52
C GLY A 38 19.85 17.20 10.02
N LEU A 39 18.92 17.59 9.15
CA LEU A 39 19.08 17.57 7.69
C LEU A 39 19.11 18.97 7.06
N ASP A 40 19.08 20.05 7.85
CA ASP A 40 19.07 21.44 7.37
C ASP A 40 20.19 21.72 6.35
N TRP A 41 21.36 21.12 6.57
CA TRP A 41 22.54 21.22 5.71
C TRP A 41 22.28 20.78 4.27
N VAL A 42 21.29 19.92 3.99
CA VAL A 42 21.01 19.45 2.63
C VAL A 42 20.62 20.60 1.71
N SER A 43 19.76 21.52 2.18
CA SER A 43 19.42 22.70 1.38
C SER A 43 20.52 23.76 1.40
N ASP A 44 21.28 23.89 2.51
CA ASP A 44 22.38 24.85 2.59
C ASP A 44 23.52 24.49 1.62
N ASP A 45 23.82 23.20 1.49
CA ASP A 45 24.88 22.64 0.66
C ASP A 45 24.39 22.27 -0.75
N ARG A 46 23.08 22.41 -1.04
CA ARG A 46 22.45 22.14 -2.34
C ARG A 46 22.59 20.68 -2.78
N GLU A 47 22.36 19.78 -1.84
CA GLU A 47 22.49 18.34 -2.01
C GLU A 47 21.18 17.69 -2.50
N PRO A 48 21.23 16.52 -3.14
CA PRO A 48 20.02 15.83 -3.58
C PRO A 48 19.06 15.50 -2.42
N TRP A 49 17.81 15.94 -2.54
CA TRP A 49 16.85 15.91 -1.44
C TRP A 49 15.74 14.84 -1.56
N CYS A 50 15.89 13.83 -2.44
CA CYS A 50 14.85 12.82 -2.64
C CYS A 50 14.46 12.07 -1.34
N HIS A 51 15.43 11.69 -0.50
CA HIS A 51 15.15 11.04 0.79
C HIS A 51 14.79 12.04 1.90
N VAL A 52 15.22 13.30 1.80
CA VAL A 52 14.75 14.38 2.69
C VAL A 52 13.24 14.57 2.52
N PHE A 53 12.73 14.54 1.29
CA PHE A 53 11.30 14.60 1.01
C PHE A 53 10.54 13.45 1.67
N VAL A 54 11.04 12.21 1.57
CA VAL A 54 10.43 11.05 2.25
C VAL A 54 10.47 11.23 3.77
N SER A 55 11.62 11.60 4.33
CA SER A 55 11.78 11.86 5.78
C SER A 55 10.82 12.94 6.27
N TRP A 56 10.65 14.00 5.48
CA TRP A 56 9.71 15.09 5.74
C TRP A 56 8.26 14.60 5.71
N ALA A 57 7.85 13.86 4.67
CA ALA A 57 6.48 13.36 4.55
C ALA A 57 6.09 12.46 5.73
N PHE A 58 6.96 11.53 6.12
CA PHE A 58 6.75 10.69 7.32
C PHE A 58 6.69 11.53 8.60
N ARG A 59 7.53 12.57 8.73
CA ARG A 59 7.51 13.45 9.89
C ARG A 59 6.22 14.25 9.99
N GLN A 60 5.72 14.82 8.89
CA GLN A 60 4.46 15.56 8.88
C GLN A 60 3.27 14.67 9.22
N ALA A 61 3.32 13.39 8.86
CA ALA A 61 2.31 12.39 9.24
C ALA A 61 2.41 11.95 10.71
N GLY A 62 3.36 12.48 11.49
CA GLY A 62 3.65 12.00 12.85
C GLY A 62 4.26 10.60 12.90
N ALA A 63 4.82 10.13 11.77
CA ALA A 63 5.28 8.77 11.52
C ALA A 63 6.80 8.66 11.33
N ALA A 64 7.59 9.64 11.79
CA ALA A 64 9.05 9.68 11.61
C ALA A 64 9.79 8.46 12.19
N ALA A 65 9.17 7.68 13.07
CA ALA A 65 9.76 6.44 13.60
C ALA A 65 9.58 5.23 12.67
N LEU A 66 8.73 5.33 11.64
CA LEU A 66 8.37 4.22 10.75
C LEU A 66 9.24 4.17 9.47
N ALA A 67 10.12 5.15 9.29
CA ALA A 67 11.08 5.23 8.19
C ALA A 67 12.35 5.96 8.69
N PRO A 68 13.50 5.78 8.04
CA PRO A 68 14.73 6.46 8.45
C PRO A 68 14.63 7.96 8.18
N VAL A 69 15.08 8.77 9.15
CA VAL A 69 15.28 10.21 8.97
C VAL A 69 16.69 10.41 8.40
N THR A 70 16.80 10.51 7.07
CA THR A 70 18.08 10.60 6.37
C THR A 70 17.96 11.32 5.02
N ALA A 71 19.08 11.81 4.51
CA ALA A 71 19.25 12.25 3.12
C ALA A 71 19.78 11.13 2.20
N SER A 72 20.28 10.01 2.75
CA SER A 72 20.95 8.94 2.01
C SER A 72 20.02 7.78 1.68
N CYS A 73 19.89 7.45 0.40
CA CYS A 73 19.15 6.28 -0.05
C CYS A 73 19.76 4.96 0.46
N LEU A 74 21.09 4.86 0.52
CA LEU A 74 21.78 3.67 1.03
C LEU A 74 21.52 3.45 2.53
N GLU A 75 21.55 4.52 3.33
CA GLU A 75 21.15 4.43 4.74
C GLU A 75 19.69 4.02 4.88
N GLY A 76 18.85 4.49 3.95
CA GLY A 76 17.45 4.09 3.83
C GLY A 76 17.28 2.58 3.68
N VAL A 77 17.96 2.00 2.68
CA VAL A 77 18.00 0.55 2.44
C VAL A 77 18.47 -0.19 3.69
N SER A 78 19.64 0.15 4.23
CA SER A 78 20.21 -0.53 5.40
C SER A 78 19.29 -0.49 6.62
N TRP A 79 18.59 0.63 6.85
CA TRP A 79 17.65 0.75 7.97
C TRP A 79 16.49 -0.25 7.87
N PHE A 80 15.91 -0.42 6.68
CA PHE A 80 14.82 -1.38 6.48
C PHE A 80 15.33 -2.83 6.50
N GLU A 81 16.53 -3.09 6.00
CA GLU A 81 17.18 -4.40 6.09
C GLU A 81 17.45 -4.80 7.55
N ASP A 82 17.99 -3.89 8.37
CA ASP A 82 18.28 -4.11 9.79
C ASP A 82 17.00 -4.43 10.60
N GLN A 83 15.85 -3.95 10.12
CA GLN A 83 14.55 -4.25 10.71
C GLN A 83 13.89 -5.52 10.14
N SER A 84 14.53 -6.19 9.17
CA SER A 84 13.94 -7.30 8.42
C SER A 84 12.63 -6.89 7.70
N ARG A 85 12.57 -5.65 7.22
CA ARG A 85 11.42 -5.04 6.55
C ARG A 85 11.75 -4.52 5.15
N PHE A 86 12.78 -5.09 4.52
CA PHE A 86 13.10 -4.83 3.11
C PHE A 86 12.64 -6.01 2.25
N SER A 87 12.01 -5.73 1.11
CA SER A 87 11.45 -6.74 0.20
C SER A 87 11.72 -6.39 -1.27
N GLU A 88 11.75 -7.42 -2.12
CA GLU A 88 11.77 -7.27 -3.58
C GLU A 88 10.37 -6.98 -4.16
N TYR A 89 9.31 -7.05 -3.35
CA TYR A 89 7.93 -6.84 -3.77
C TYR A 89 7.38 -5.50 -3.24
N PRO A 90 6.55 -4.79 -4.00
CA PRO A 90 5.92 -3.55 -3.55
C PRO A 90 4.89 -3.77 -2.45
N ALA A 91 4.65 -2.70 -1.72
CA ALA A 91 3.55 -2.56 -0.79
C ALA A 91 3.02 -1.12 -0.85
N VAL A 92 1.72 -0.92 -0.60
CA VAL A 92 1.14 0.43 -0.59
C VAL A 92 1.66 1.19 0.62
N GLY A 93 2.18 2.41 0.41
CA GLY A 93 2.83 3.22 1.44
C GLY A 93 4.28 2.80 1.76
N ALA A 94 4.86 1.87 1.01
CA ALA A 94 6.26 1.52 1.12
C ALA A 94 7.17 2.63 0.59
N VAL A 95 8.42 2.61 1.06
CA VAL A 95 9.50 3.43 0.49
C VAL A 95 10.21 2.60 -0.57
N VAL A 96 10.08 2.95 -1.84
CA VAL A 96 10.76 2.27 -2.95
C VAL A 96 12.13 2.89 -3.19
N TYR A 97 13.14 2.05 -3.39
CA TYR A 97 14.53 2.45 -3.67
C TYR A 97 14.93 2.04 -5.09
N PHE A 98 15.72 2.87 -5.75
CA PHE A 98 16.09 2.72 -7.16
C PHE A 98 17.60 2.74 -7.39
N GLY A 99 18.01 2.14 -8.50
CA GLY A 99 19.37 2.11 -9.01
C GLY A 99 20.28 1.14 -8.27
N SER A 100 21.59 1.29 -8.47
CA SER A 100 22.58 0.36 -7.91
C SER A 100 22.47 0.31 -6.39
N GLU A 101 22.22 -0.88 -5.85
CA GLU A 101 22.05 -1.13 -4.41
C GLU A 101 20.95 -0.26 -3.75
N GLY A 102 20.02 0.28 -4.55
CA GLY A 102 19.00 1.22 -4.08
C GLY A 102 19.51 2.62 -3.75
N GLY A 103 20.77 2.93 -4.06
CA GLY A 103 21.43 4.18 -3.66
C GLY A 103 21.15 5.40 -4.55
N THR A 104 20.37 5.27 -5.63
CA THR A 104 20.22 6.35 -6.62
C THR A 104 19.05 7.27 -6.38
N HIS A 105 17.88 6.73 -6.04
CA HIS A 105 16.66 7.51 -5.85
C HIS A 105 15.67 6.78 -4.94
N VAL A 106 14.68 7.50 -4.42
CA VAL A 106 13.67 6.96 -3.53
C VAL A 106 12.29 7.57 -3.81
N GLY A 107 11.22 6.86 -3.45
CA GLY A 107 9.85 7.36 -3.55
C GLY A 107 8.88 6.69 -2.59
N ILE A 108 7.68 7.25 -2.47
CA ILE A 108 6.58 6.65 -1.70
C ILE A 108 5.64 5.95 -2.67
N VAL A 109 5.42 4.64 -2.48
CA VAL A 109 4.50 3.85 -3.31
C VAL A 109 3.06 4.21 -2.98
N THR A 110 2.28 4.65 -3.98
CA THR A 110 0.85 4.96 -3.85
C THR A 110 -0.04 3.81 -4.30
N GLY A 111 0.47 2.93 -5.16
CA GLY A 111 -0.24 1.76 -5.65
C GLY A 111 0.66 0.88 -6.50
N TYR A 112 0.15 -0.31 -6.83
CA TYR A 112 0.79 -1.22 -7.76
C TYR A 112 -0.25 -2.09 -8.46
N ASP A 113 0.11 -2.58 -9.64
CA ASP A 113 -0.59 -3.66 -10.36
C ASP A 113 0.40 -4.78 -10.72
N ALA A 114 0.00 -5.69 -11.61
CA ALA A 114 0.79 -6.86 -11.98
C ALA A 114 2.17 -6.49 -12.56
N ASP A 115 2.27 -5.31 -13.18
CA ASP A 115 3.39 -4.90 -14.03
C ASP A 115 4.06 -3.61 -13.56
N THR A 116 3.35 -2.78 -12.78
CA THR A 116 3.78 -1.42 -12.45
C THR A 116 3.62 -1.06 -10.98
N ILE A 117 4.39 -0.05 -10.56
CA ILE A 117 4.17 0.72 -9.33
C ILE A 117 3.89 2.18 -9.67
N GLN A 118 3.02 2.82 -8.90
CA GLN A 118 2.82 4.26 -8.88
C GLN A 118 3.49 4.85 -7.64
N THR A 119 4.13 6.00 -7.80
CA THR A 119 4.97 6.60 -6.76
C THR A 119 4.83 8.11 -6.74
N ILE A 120 5.04 8.71 -5.58
CA ILE A 120 5.31 10.14 -5.42
C ILE A 120 6.72 10.31 -4.88
N SER A 121 7.53 11.12 -5.56
CA SER A 121 8.94 11.35 -5.21
C SER A 121 9.29 12.83 -5.33
N GLY A 122 10.14 13.30 -4.43
CA GLY A 122 10.83 14.60 -4.53
C GLY A 122 12.19 14.45 -5.24
N ASN A 123 12.75 15.57 -5.67
CA ASN A 123 13.96 15.64 -6.49
C ASN A 123 13.93 14.69 -7.70
N THR A 124 12.85 14.78 -8.48
CA THR A 124 12.71 14.09 -9.77
C THR A 124 12.14 15.08 -10.78
N ASN A 125 11.99 14.63 -12.03
CA ASN A 125 11.36 15.36 -13.13
C ASN A 125 10.53 14.38 -13.99
N THR A 126 9.88 14.92 -15.02
CA THR A 126 9.12 14.16 -16.04
C THR A 126 9.89 13.94 -17.35
N THR A 127 11.06 14.54 -17.50
CA THR A 127 11.85 14.54 -18.75
C THR A 127 12.92 13.44 -18.79
N GLY A 128 13.13 12.74 -17.67
CA GLY A 128 14.18 11.72 -17.52
C GLY A 128 15.57 12.29 -17.29
N SER A 129 15.69 13.58 -16.98
CA SER A 129 16.97 14.20 -16.60
C SER A 129 17.50 13.55 -15.31
N PRO A 130 18.83 13.38 -15.15
CA PRO A 130 19.43 12.98 -13.87
C PRO A 130 19.27 14.06 -12.78
N GLU A 131 19.07 15.32 -13.19
CA GLU A 131 18.80 16.46 -12.31
C GLU A 131 17.29 16.55 -12.06
N GLY A 132 16.85 16.32 -10.84
CA GLY A 132 15.46 16.53 -10.45
C GLY A 132 15.14 18.02 -10.36
N ASP A 133 13.86 18.37 -10.48
CA ASP A 133 13.40 19.76 -10.45
C ASP A 133 12.20 19.98 -9.53
N GLY A 134 11.71 18.93 -8.87
CA GLY A 134 10.51 19.04 -8.05
C GLY A 134 9.92 17.73 -7.57
N VAL A 135 8.65 17.79 -7.18
CA VAL A 135 7.85 16.66 -6.70
C VAL A 135 6.88 16.21 -7.79
N TYR A 136 6.93 14.93 -8.15
CA TYR A 136 6.11 14.36 -9.22
C TYR A 136 5.58 12.98 -8.87
N GLU A 137 4.46 12.65 -9.52
CA GLU A 137 3.96 11.29 -9.60
C GLU A 137 4.60 10.59 -10.79
N LYS A 138 5.09 9.35 -10.57
CA LYS A 138 5.73 8.54 -11.61
C LYS A 138 5.28 7.10 -11.53
N THR A 139 5.13 6.49 -12.71
CA THR A 139 4.88 5.06 -12.87
C THR A 139 6.13 4.35 -13.35
N TYR A 140 6.50 3.26 -12.69
CA TYR A 140 7.64 2.43 -13.06
C TYR A 140 7.21 1.00 -13.31
N GLN A 141 7.92 0.32 -14.21
CA GLN A 141 7.82 -1.14 -14.34
C GLN A 141 8.37 -1.78 -13.07
N ARG A 142 7.54 -2.48 -12.30
CA ARG A 142 7.90 -2.99 -10.97
C ARG A 142 8.93 -4.13 -10.98
N HIS A 143 9.09 -4.77 -12.14
CA HIS A 143 10.07 -5.83 -12.40
C HIS A 143 11.33 -5.31 -13.13
N SER A 144 11.47 -3.98 -13.25
CA SER A 144 12.67 -3.38 -13.85
C SER A 144 13.88 -3.57 -12.94
N SER A 145 15.06 -3.82 -13.53
CA SER A 145 16.33 -3.83 -12.80
C SER A 145 16.71 -2.48 -12.20
N TYR A 146 16.02 -1.40 -12.58
CA TYR A 146 16.19 -0.09 -11.94
C TYR A 146 15.46 0.01 -10.60
N VAL A 147 14.40 -0.79 -10.39
CA VAL A 147 13.72 -0.86 -9.09
C VAL A 147 14.48 -1.85 -8.23
N TYR A 148 15.15 -1.37 -7.18
CA TYR A 148 16.00 -2.20 -6.35
C TYR A 148 15.21 -2.98 -5.31
N GLY A 149 14.30 -2.29 -4.61
CA GLY A 149 13.47 -2.92 -3.58
C GLY A 149 12.63 -1.92 -2.79
N TYR A 150 11.98 -2.42 -1.77
CA TYR A 150 10.93 -1.72 -1.03
C TYR A 150 11.13 -1.88 0.46
N GLY A 151 11.31 -0.76 1.17
CA GLY A 151 11.23 -0.69 2.62
C GLY A 151 9.79 -0.64 3.07
N TYR A 152 9.39 -1.53 3.99
CA TYR A 152 8.04 -1.63 4.54
C TYR A 152 7.98 -0.92 5.89
N PRO A 153 7.36 0.25 6.01
CA PRO A 153 7.09 0.86 7.32
C PRO A 153 6.21 -0.06 8.17
N ASP A 154 6.42 -0.07 9.48
CA ASP A 154 5.60 -0.83 10.43
C ASP A 154 4.36 -0.03 10.87
N TYR A 155 3.46 0.20 9.90
CA TYR A 155 2.24 0.96 10.15
C TYR A 155 1.35 0.28 11.20
N PRO A 156 0.82 1.03 12.19
CA PRO A 156 0.02 0.44 13.28
C PRO A 156 -1.30 -0.17 12.80
N GLU A 157 -1.84 0.30 11.68
CA GLU A 157 -3.00 -0.28 11.02
C GLU A 157 -2.70 -1.55 10.20
N GLY A 158 -1.41 -1.88 9.99
CA GLY A 158 -0.98 -2.93 9.07
C GLY A 158 -0.62 -2.42 7.68
N ILE A 159 -0.16 -3.32 6.82
CA ILE A 159 0.38 -3.01 5.48
C ILE A 159 -0.19 -3.94 4.41
N VAL A 160 -0.41 -3.41 3.20
CA VAL A 160 -0.85 -4.18 2.03
C VAL A 160 0.34 -4.46 1.12
N VAL A 161 0.73 -5.73 1.02
CA VAL A 161 1.97 -6.16 0.36
C VAL A 161 1.71 -7.10 -0.81
N ALA A 162 2.62 -7.08 -1.79
CA ALA A 162 2.64 -8.06 -2.87
C ALA A 162 3.62 -9.23 -2.61
N ASP A 163 4.33 -9.23 -1.48
CA ASP A 163 5.31 -10.27 -1.13
C ASP A 163 4.63 -11.55 -0.64
N PRO A 164 4.75 -12.68 -1.37
CA PRO A 164 4.16 -13.94 -0.91
C PRO A 164 4.80 -14.49 0.37
N ALA A 165 6.04 -14.09 0.72
CA ALA A 165 6.70 -14.51 1.95
C ALA A 165 6.07 -13.89 3.20
N TRP A 166 5.39 -12.76 3.06
CA TRP A 166 4.73 -12.05 4.16
C TRP A 166 3.29 -12.53 4.42
N LYS A 167 2.81 -13.54 3.68
CA LYS A 167 1.47 -14.11 3.89
C LYS A 167 1.30 -14.68 5.30
N GLY A 168 0.25 -14.24 5.98
CA GLY A 168 -0.12 -14.73 7.31
C GLY A 168 0.69 -14.14 8.47
N PHE A 169 1.52 -13.12 8.21
CA PHE A 169 2.09 -12.30 9.27
C PHE A 169 1.02 -11.38 9.85
N ASP A 170 1.06 -11.16 11.17
CA ASP A 170 0.13 -10.26 11.86
C ASP A 170 0.21 -8.85 11.27
N GLY A 171 -0.95 -8.24 10.98
CA GLY A 171 -1.02 -6.89 10.41
C GLY A 171 -0.66 -6.82 8.92
N VAL A 172 -0.54 -7.95 8.21
CA VAL A 172 -0.26 -7.98 6.77
C VAL A 172 -1.50 -8.39 5.98
N THR A 173 -1.83 -7.59 4.97
CA THR A 173 -2.77 -7.96 3.91
C THR A 173 -1.99 -8.28 2.65
N PHE A 174 -2.06 -9.52 2.16
CA PHE A 174 -1.36 -9.91 0.94
C PHE A 174 -2.26 -9.70 -0.29
N PHE A 175 -1.93 -8.73 -1.14
CA PHE A 175 -2.48 -8.57 -2.49
C PHE A 175 -1.37 -8.69 -3.53
N GLY A 176 -1.13 -9.89 -4.05
CA GLY A 176 0.01 -10.16 -4.94
C GLY A 176 -0.04 -9.52 -6.33
N GLN A 177 -1.21 -9.04 -6.77
CA GLN A 177 -1.40 -8.53 -8.13
C GLN A 177 -1.62 -7.03 -8.14
N GLU A 178 -2.58 -6.52 -7.36
CA GLU A 178 -2.98 -5.12 -7.43
C GLU A 178 -3.42 -4.63 -6.06
N ALA A 179 -2.99 -3.43 -5.70
CA ALA A 179 -3.48 -2.70 -4.54
C ALA A 179 -3.27 -1.19 -4.71
N GLY A 180 -4.20 -0.41 -4.17
CA GLY A 180 -4.12 1.05 -4.07
C GLY A 180 -4.33 1.56 -2.65
N GLU A 181 -4.27 2.88 -2.47
CA GLU A 181 -4.52 3.54 -1.18
C GLU A 181 -5.86 3.21 -0.56
N GLU A 182 -6.88 2.91 -1.37
CA GLU A 182 -8.20 2.51 -0.91
C GLU A 182 -8.20 1.14 -0.20
N ASP A 183 -7.18 0.32 -0.46
CA ASP A 183 -7.02 -1.00 0.14
C ASP A 183 -6.28 -0.94 1.47
N LEU A 184 -5.66 0.19 1.83
CA LEU A 184 -5.00 0.36 3.12
C LEU A 184 -5.99 0.17 4.28
N PRO A 185 -5.62 -0.57 5.35
CA PRO A 185 -6.44 -0.68 6.53
C PRO A 185 -6.73 0.71 7.12
N ARG A 186 -7.99 0.98 7.50
CA ARG A 186 -8.35 2.28 8.11
C ARG A 186 -7.97 2.26 9.59
N GLY A 187 -7.21 3.25 10.03
CA GLY A 187 -6.68 3.31 11.41
C GLY A 187 -7.73 3.13 12.51
N GLY A 188 -7.42 2.25 13.46
CA GLY A 188 -8.21 1.97 14.66
C GLY A 188 -8.62 0.50 14.76
N SER A 189 -7.89 -0.25 15.59
CA SER A 189 -8.03 -1.67 15.92
C SER A 189 -7.33 -2.61 14.93
N LYS A 190 -6.47 -3.49 15.48
CA LYS A 190 -6.13 -4.78 14.85
C LYS A 190 -7.39 -5.35 14.21
N PRO A 191 -7.32 -6.04 13.05
CA PRO A 191 -8.45 -6.82 12.60
C PRO A 191 -8.91 -7.67 13.78
N ASP A 192 -10.14 -7.44 14.27
CA ASP A 192 -10.73 -8.33 15.24
C ASP A 192 -10.60 -9.73 14.64
N GLN A 193 -10.01 -10.64 15.39
CA GLN A 193 -10.02 -12.04 15.01
C GLN A 193 -11.44 -12.39 14.60
N PRO A 194 -11.67 -12.98 13.41
CA PRO A 194 -12.95 -13.57 13.14
C PRO A 194 -13.17 -14.72 14.14
N THR A 195 -13.81 -14.41 15.26
CA THR A 195 -14.58 -15.41 15.99
C THR A 195 -15.64 -15.90 15.02
N ALA A 196 -15.74 -17.21 14.82
CA ALA A 196 -16.64 -17.87 13.88
C ALA A 196 -18.13 -17.42 14.00
N GLY A 197 -18.45 -16.25 13.44
CA GLY A 197 -19.67 -15.50 13.73
C GLY A 197 -19.94 -14.41 12.70
N THR A 198 -21.16 -13.87 12.75
CA THR A 198 -21.65 -12.88 11.80
C THR A 198 -21.03 -11.51 12.03
N VAL A 199 -20.56 -10.87 10.96
CA VAL A 199 -20.02 -9.51 10.92
C VAL A 199 -21.03 -8.54 10.30
N VAL A 200 -20.91 -7.25 10.58
CA VAL A 200 -21.72 -6.19 9.95
C VAL A 200 -20.81 -5.28 9.14
N ILE A 201 -21.05 -5.18 7.83
CA ILE A 201 -20.30 -4.36 6.89
C ILE A 201 -21.30 -3.47 6.14
N ASP A 202 -21.09 -2.15 6.15
CA ASP A 202 -21.99 -1.17 5.53
C ASP A 202 -23.46 -1.30 5.98
N GLY A 203 -23.68 -1.64 7.25
CA GLY A 203 -25.02 -1.84 7.82
C GLY A 203 -25.68 -3.18 7.43
N LEU A 204 -24.97 -4.06 6.74
CA LEU A 204 -25.46 -5.36 6.29
C LEU A 204 -24.73 -6.50 7.01
N ALA A 205 -25.48 -7.45 7.53
CA ALA A 205 -24.93 -8.62 8.21
C ALA A 205 -24.41 -9.66 7.20
N TYR A 206 -23.24 -10.24 7.45
CA TYR A 206 -22.61 -11.32 6.68
C TYR A 206 -22.11 -12.42 7.63
N GLY A 207 -22.45 -13.67 7.36
CA GLY A 207 -22.13 -14.81 8.23
C GLY A 207 -23.37 -15.57 8.74
N PRO A 208 -23.17 -16.62 9.58
CA PRO A 208 -24.25 -17.46 10.09
C PRO A 208 -25.43 -16.68 10.71
N GLY A 209 -26.62 -16.82 10.12
CA GLY A 209 -27.84 -16.16 10.59
C GLY A 209 -28.19 -14.87 9.83
N ALA A 210 -27.28 -14.36 8.99
CA ALA A 210 -27.56 -13.25 8.09
C ALA A 210 -28.57 -13.65 7.00
N ARG A 211 -29.42 -12.68 6.60
CA ARG A 211 -30.41 -12.83 5.53
C ARG A 211 -30.65 -11.50 4.81
N GLY A 212 -30.92 -11.56 3.51
CA GLY A 212 -31.26 -10.41 2.67
C GLY A 212 -30.73 -10.54 1.24
N ASP A 213 -31.14 -9.60 0.37
CA ASP A 213 -30.72 -9.55 -1.03
C ASP A 213 -29.21 -9.44 -1.20
N HIS A 214 -28.51 -8.84 -0.23
CA HIS A 214 -27.06 -8.71 -0.23
C HIS A 214 -26.36 -10.06 -0.08
N ILE A 215 -26.97 -11.06 0.57
CA ILE A 215 -26.44 -12.43 0.64
C ILE A 215 -26.58 -13.11 -0.72
N MET A 216 -27.73 -12.96 -1.39
CA MET A 216 -27.92 -13.48 -2.75
C MET A 216 -26.91 -12.87 -3.72
N ARG A 217 -26.71 -11.54 -3.66
CA ARG A 217 -25.72 -10.84 -4.51
C ARG A 217 -24.30 -11.32 -4.22
N LEU A 218 -23.93 -11.46 -2.94
CA LEU A 218 -22.65 -12.04 -2.55
C LEU A 218 -22.45 -13.41 -3.19
N GLY A 219 -23.42 -14.30 -3.03
CA GLY A 219 -23.33 -15.65 -3.55
C GLY A 219 -23.20 -15.69 -5.08
N LYS A 220 -23.90 -14.81 -5.80
CA LYS A 220 -23.74 -14.67 -7.25
C LYS A 220 -22.33 -14.21 -7.64
N MET A 221 -21.78 -13.22 -6.94
CA MET A 221 -20.40 -12.78 -7.16
C MET A 221 -19.40 -13.92 -6.92
N LEU A 222 -19.61 -14.73 -5.87
CA LEU A 222 -18.76 -15.89 -5.60
C LEU A 222 -18.86 -16.98 -6.66
N VAL A 223 -20.05 -17.17 -7.27
CA VAL A 223 -20.22 -18.04 -8.44
C VAL A 223 -19.43 -17.51 -9.64
N THR A 224 -19.59 -16.22 -9.98
CA THR A 224 -18.85 -15.58 -11.08
C THR A 224 -17.34 -15.62 -10.84
N ALA A 225 -16.90 -15.51 -9.59
CA ALA A 225 -15.50 -15.65 -9.19
C ALA A 225 -14.98 -17.11 -9.30
N GLY A 226 -15.79 -18.08 -9.72
CA GLY A 226 -15.41 -19.50 -9.79
C GLY A 226 -15.20 -20.14 -8.42
N CYS A 227 -15.73 -19.52 -7.35
CA CYS A 227 -15.54 -19.95 -5.97
C CYS A 227 -16.77 -20.68 -5.40
N SER A 228 -17.70 -21.12 -6.26
CA SER A 228 -18.96 -21.75 -5.84
C SER A 228 -18.75 -23.03 -5.02
N ALA A 229 -19.56 -23.17 -3.96
CA ALA A 229 -19.81 -24.41 -3.25
C ALA A 229 -21.32 -24.76 -3.16
N TYR A 230 -22.16 -24.07 -3.94
CA TYR A 230 -23.61 -24.28 -3.97
C TYR A 230 -23.97 -25.50 -4.82
N THR A 231 -24.98 -26.26 -4.39
CA THR A 231 -25.60 -27.34 -5.17
C THR A 231 -26.74 -26.84 -6.06
N GLU A 232 -27.59 -25.96 -5.54
CA GLU A 232 -28.75 -25.42 -6.27
C GLU A 232 -28.58 -23.96 -6.71
N GLY A 233 -27.60 -23.26 -6.11
CA GLY A 233 -27.31 -21.85 -6.34
C GLY A 233 -27.39 -21.01 -5.07
N PRO A 234 -26.95 -19.74 -5.12
CA PRO A 234 -27.00 -18.83 -3.98
C PRO A 234 -28.42 -18.35 -3.69
N GLY A 235 -28.75 -18.18 -2.40
CA GLY A 235 -30.03 -17.67 -1.93
C GLY A 235 -29.88 -16.48 -0.97
N PRO A 236 -31.00 -15.88 -0.51
CA PRO A 236 -30.96 -14.71 0.37
C PRO A 236 -30.69 -15.05 1.83
N VAL A 237 -30.40 -16.30 2.19
CA VAL A 237 -30.12 -16.73 3.57
C VAL A 237 -28.73 -17.31 3.62
N TRP A 238 -27.91 -16.87 4.58
CA TRP A 238 -26.56 -17.39 4.73
C TRP A 238 -26.57 -18.86 5.13
N THR A 239 -25.83 -19.67 4.39
CA THR A 239 -25.68 -21.11 4.62
C THR A 239 -24.23 -21.52 4.73
N SER A 240 -24.00 -22.80 5.03
CA SER A 240 -22.64 -23.38 4.96
C SER A 240 -22.03 -23.31 3.56
N ALA A 241 -22.84 -23.21 2.50
CA ALA A 241 -22.34 -23.06 1.13
C ALA A 241 -21.75 -21.66 0.90
N ASP A 242 -22.34 -20.61 1.48
CA ASP A 242 -21.79 -19.25 1.45
C ASP A 242 -20.44 -19.21 2.17
N THR A 243 -20.36 -19.74 3.39
CA THR A 243 -19.08 -19.84 4.14
C THR A 243 -18.00 -20.58 3.35
N LYS A 244 -18.33 -21.74 2.76
CA LYS A 244 -17.39 -22.50 1.94
C LYS A 244 -16.98 -21.76 0.67
N SER A 245 -17.92 -21.07 0.03
CA SER A 245 -17.65 -20.32 -1.20
C SER A 245 -16.78 -19.10 -0.92
N MET A 246 -17.05 -18.41 0.18
CA MET A 246 -16.28 -17.27 0.65
C MET A 246 -14.87 -17.69 1.03
N ARG A 247 -14.72 -18.83 1.73
CA ARG A 247 -13.41 -19.43 2.02
C ARG A 247 -12.63 -19.77 0.76
N LYS A 248 -13.28 -20.31 -0.27
CA LYS A 248 -12.65 -20.55 -1.57
C LYS A 248 -12.18 -19.23 -2.21
N TYR A 249 -12.96 -18.16 -2.12
CA TYR A 249 -12.55 -16.86 -2.62
C TYR A 249 -11.38 -16.27 -1.85
N GLN A 250 -11.43 -16.29 -0.52
CA GLN A 250 -10.31 -15.90 0.37
C GLN A 250 -9.04 -16.66 -0.03
N ILE A 251 -9.12 -18.00 -0.16
CA ILE A 251 -8.00 -18.82 -0.63
C ILE A 251 -7.52 -18.42 -2.03
N LYS A 252 -8.45 -18.11 -2.94
CA LYS A 252 -8.16 -17.69 -4.32
C LYS A 252 -7.42 -16.34 -4.37
N ILE A 253 -7.78 -15.38 -3.52
CA ILE A 253 -7.12 -14.07 -3.44
C ILE A 253 -5.81 -14.08 -2.64
N GLY A 254 -5.50 -15.20 -1.99
CA GLY A 254 -4.21 -15.45 -1.35
C GLY A 254 -4.28 -15.67 0.16
N ASP A 255 -5.45 -15.49 0.78
CA ASP A 255 -5.65 -15.57 2.22
C ASP A 255 -5.46 -17.01 2.74
N ARG A 256 -4.93 -17.16 3.95
CA ARG A 256 -4.66 -18.45 4.60
C ARG A 256 -4.97 -18.35 6.09
N GLY A 257 -5.05 -19.49 6.77
CA GLY A 257 -5.26 -19.52 8.21
C GLY A 257 -6.58 -18.85 8.63
N ALA A 258 -6.48 -17.88 9.54
CA ALA A 258 -7.63 -17.14 10.07
C ALA A 258 -8.26 -16.18 9.04
N ASP A 259 -7.50 -15.70 8.06
CA ASP A 259 -8.00 -14.78 7.02
C ASP A 259 -8.83 -15.51 5.94
N ALA A 260 -8.81 -16.85 5.97
CA ALA A 260 -9.59 -17.74 5.11
C ALA A 260 -10.61 -18.56 5.91
N ASP A 261 -11.31 -17.91 6.84
CA ASP A 261 -12.31 -18.51 7.74
C ASP A 261 -13.68 -18.76 7.08
N GLY A 262 -13.97 -18.10 5.95
CA GLY A 262 -15.23 -18.13 5.23
C GLY A 262 -16.21 -17.02 5.62
N ILE A 263 -15.79 -16.02 6.38
CA ILE A 263 -16.59 -14.82 6.70
C ILE A 263 -15.92 -13.61 6.01
N PRO A 264 -16.65 -12.84 5.19
CA PRO A 264 -16.01 -11.78 4.43
C PRO A 264 -15.60 -10.63 5.35
N GLY A 265 -14.35 -10.20 5.25
CA GLY A 265 -13.91 -8.89 5.71
C GLY A 265 -14.38 -7.78 4.77
N SER A 266 -14.38 -6.53 5.25
CA SER A 266 -14.83 -5.37 4.46
C SER A 266 -14.04 -5.18 3.16
N GLN A 267 -12.71 -5.36 3.20
CA GLN A 267 -11.84 -5.26 2.04
C GLN A 267 -12.03 -6.42 1.06
N GLN A 268 -12.11 -7.67 1.56
CA GLN A 268 -12.41 -8.85 0.74
C GLN A 268 -13.74 -8.68 0.00
N LEU A 269 -14.76 -8.15 0.69
CA LEU A 269 -16.07 -7.87 0.12
C LEU A 269 -16.03 -6.73 -0.90
N ALA A 270 -15.28 -5.65 -0.63
CA ALA A 270 -15.12 -4.53 -1.56
C ALA A 270 -14.44 -4.97 -2.85
N ARG A 271 -13.35 -5.75 -2.75
CA ARG A 271 -12.67 -6.36 -3.89
C ARG A 271 -13.59 -7.26 -4.70
N LEU A 272 -14.32 -8.17 -4.04
CA LEU A 272 -15.28 -9.05 -4.71
C LEU A 272 -16.36 -8.24 -5.46
N LYS A 273 -16.89 -7.16 -4.85
CA LYS A 273 -17.85 -6.24 -5.48
C LYS A 273 -17.24 -5.52 -6.69
N ARG A 274 -16.00 -5.05 -6.60
CA ARG A 274 -15.29 -4.39 -7.70
C ARG A 274 -15.07 -5.33 -8.89
N GLU A 275 -14.60 -6.54 -8.61
CA GLU A 275 -14.27 -7.54 -9.62
C GLU A 275 -15.51 -8.19 -10.26
N PHE A 276 -16.56 -8.46 -9.49
CA PHE A 276 -17.68 -9.32 -9.93
C PHE A 276 -19.08 -8.72 -9.73
N GLY A 277 -19.20 -7.51 -9.17
CA GLY A 277 -20.48 -6.89 -8.84
C GLY A 277 -21.33 -6.44 -10.04
N LYS A 278 -20.73 -6.33 -11.24
CA LYS A 278 -21.46 -5.96 -12.47
C LYS A 278 -22.26 -7.12 -13.09
N ALA A 279 -22.12 -8.34 -12.56
CA ALA A 279 -22.76 -9.56 -13.06
C ALA A 279 -23.81 -10.18 -12.10
N ALA A 280 -24.16 -9.52 -10.99
CA ALA A 280 -24.95 -10.09 -9.88
C ALA A 280 -26.33 -9.44 -9.68
#